data_AF-A0A7J4TFZ1-F1
#
_entry.id   AF-A0A7J4TFZ1-F1
#
_cell.length_a   1.000
_cell.length_b   1.000
_cell.length_c   1.000
_cell.angle_alpha   90.00
_cell.angle_beta   90.00
_cell.angle_gamma   90.00
#
_symmetry.space_group_name_H-M   'P 1'
#
loop_
_entity.id
_entity.type
_entity.pdbx_description
1 polymer ?
#
loop_
_entity_poly.entity_id
_entity_poly.type
_entity_poly.pdbx_seq_one_letter_code
_entity_poly.pdbx_strand_id
1 'polypeptide(L)'
;ELSTMANISEGLAGILLAFGTTTPEFFTVLSSAKKGLNSLAIGTVFGSNIFNILIGLGIPALFVNIPVEPITTYFDAPVMVLITL
;
A
#
# COMPACT_ATOMS: atom_id res chain seq x y z
N GLU A 1 -7.33 -2.36 18.71
CA GLU A 1 -8.20 -3.49 19.14
C GLU A 1 -7.71 -4.85 18.64
N LEU A 2 -7.53 -5.07 17.34
CA LEU A 2 -7.00 -6.34 16.82
C LEU A 2 -5.61 -6.71 17.40
N SER A 3 -4.70 -5.73 17.52
CA SER A 3 -3.40 -5.90 18.17
C SER A 3 -3.54 -6.36 19.63
N THR A 4 -4.48 -5.75 20.37
CA THR A 4 -4.78 -6.06 21.77
C THR A 4 -5.39 -7.45 21.94
N MET A 5 -6.31 -7.85 21.06
CA MET A 5 -6.95 -9.18 21.09
C MET A 5 -5.98 -10.30 20.70
N ALA A 6 -5.08 -10.03 19.75
CA ALA A 6 -4.06 -10.99 19.31
C ALA A 6 -2.78 -10.94 20.17
N ASN A 7 -2.71 -10.05 21.17
CA ASN A 7 -1.54 -9.82 22.03
C ASN A 7 -0.24 -9.58 21.23
N ILE A 8 -0.33 -8.78 20.17
CA ILE A 8 0.78 -8.39 19.30
C ILE A 8 0.99 -6.87 19.31
N SER A 9 2.18 -6.42 18.92
CA SER A 9 2.48 -4.99 18.81
C SER A 9 1.63 -4.33 17.71
N GLU A 10 1.35 -3.03 17.87
CA GLU A 10 0.62 -2.26 16.85
C GLU A 10 1.37 -2.25 15.51
N GLY A 11 2.71 -2.18 15.54
CA GLY A 11 3.53 -2.28 14.34
C GLY A 11 3.34 -3.62 13.61
N LEU A 12 3.29 -4.74 14.33
CA LEU A 12 3.05 -6.04 13.69
C LEU A 12 1.63 -6.14 13.11
N ALA A 13 0.63 -5.63 13.82
CA ALA A 13 -0.73 -5.56 13.32
C ALA A 13 -0.83 -4.71 12.04
N GLY A 14 -0.11 -3.59 11.98
CA GLY A 14 0.00 -2.74 10.79
C GLY A 14 0.63 -3.46 9.61
N ILE A 15 1.71 -4.22 9.83
CA ILE A 15 2.35 -5.04 8.78
C ILE A 15 1.40 -6.11 8.26
N LEU A 16 0.67 -6.79 9.16
CA LEU A 16 -0.31 -7.82 8.76
C LEU A 16 -1.47 -7.22 7.96
N LEU A 17 -1.95 -6.05 8.36
CA LEU A 17 -2.97 -5.31 7.62
C LEU A 17 -2.48 -4.93 6.21
N ALA A 18 -1.28 -4.34 6.12
CA ALA A 18 -0.66 -3.97 4.85
C ALA A 18 -0.41 -5.19 3.94
N PHE A 19 -0.03 -6.33 4.53
CA PHE A 19 0.11 -7.58 3.79
C PHE A 19 -1.25 -8.06 3.25
N GLY A 20 -2.30 -8.02 4.09
CA GLY A 20 -3.65 -8.41 3.72
C GLY A 20 -4.22 -7.58 2.56
N THR A 21 -4.01 -6.26 2.57
CA THR A 21 -4.48 -5.37 1.50
C THR A 21 -3.75 -5.61 0.18
N THR A 22 -2.47 -5.98 0.23
CA THR A 22 -1.64 -6.19 -0.97
C THR A 22 -1.77 -7.60 -1.57
N THR A 23 -2.32 -8.54 -0.80
CA THR A 23 -2.44 -9.95 -1.19
C THR A 23 -3.27 -10.16 -2.48
N PRO A 24 -4.46 -9.56 -2.65
CA PRO A 24 -5.24 -9.68 -3.89
C PRO A 24 -4.52 -9.15 -5.13
N GLU A 25 -3.78 -8.05 -4.96
CA GLU A 25 -3.03 -7.38 -6.04
C GLU A 25 -1.87 -8.25 -6.50
N PHE A 26 -1.13 -8.83 -5.55
CA PHE A 26 -0.08 -9.81 -5.83
C PHE A 26 -0.60 -11.00 -6.64
N PHE A 27 -1.75 -11.57 -6.26
CA PHE A 27 -2.34 -12.67 -7.03
C PHE A 27 -2.79 -12.25 -8.43
N THR A 28 -3.30 -11.03 -8.59
CA THR A 28 -3.70 -10.48 -9.89
C THR A 28 -2.50 -10.32 -10.80
N VAL A 29 -1.40 -9.73 -10.30
CA VAL A 29 -0.14 -9.57 -11.03
C VAL A 29 0.44 -10.93 -11.41
N LEU A 30 0.50 -11.87 -10.46
CA LEU A 30 1.03 -13.21 -10.69
C LEU A 30 0.23 -13.99 -11.74
N SER A 31 -1.10 -13.93 -11.68
CA SER A 31 -1.99 -14.58 -12.66
C SER A 31 -1.84 -13.96 -14.04
N SER A 32 -1.75 -12.63 -14.12
CA SER A 32 -1.60 -11.89 -15.37
C SER A 32 -0.25 -12.16 -16.03
N ALA A 33 0.84 -12.16 -15.25
CA ALA A 33 2.18 -12.49 -15.70
C ALA A 33 2.26 -13.93 -16.26
N LYS A 34 1.64 -14.91 -15.56
CA LYS A 34 1.58 -16.30 -16.04
C LYS A 34 0.81 -16.46 -17.35
N LYS A 35 -0.16 -15.59 -17.62
CA LYS A 35 -0.95 -15.58 -18.86
C LYS A 35 -0.30 -14.79 -20.00
N GLY A 36 0.90 -14.25 -19.80
CA GLY A 36 1.58 -13.39 -20.78
C GLY A 36 0.94 -12.01 -20.95
N LEU A 37 0.05 -11.61 -20.03
CA LEU A 37 -0.66 -10.32 -20.06
C LEU A 37 0.19 -9.24 -19.37
N ASN A 38 1.38 -8.98 -19.93
CA ASN A 38 2.38 -8.10 -19.31
C ASN A 38 1.85 -6.68 -19.07
N SER A 39 1.10 -6.11 -20.03
CA SER A 39 0.50 -4.78 -19.87
C SER A 39 -0.50 -4.71 -18.70
N LEU A 40 -1.25 -5.79 -18.46
CA LEU A 40 -2.18 -5.88 -17.32
C LEU A 40 -1.43 -6.03 -16.01
N ALA A 41 -0.38 -6.86 -15.98
CA ALA A 41 0.45 -7.05 -14.80
C ALA A 41 1.10 -5.72 -14.37
N ILE A 42 1.72 -5.00 -15.31
CA ILE A 42 2.31 -3.68 -15.09
C ILE A 42 1.23 -2.68 -14.64
N GLY A 43 0.12 -2.60 -15.37
CA GLY A 43 -0.97 -1.69 -15.03
C GLY A 43 -1.56 -1.93 -13.63
N THR A 44 -1.59 -3.19 -13.19
CA THR A 44 -2.03 -3.54 -11.83
C THR A 44 -1.04 -3.03 -10.77
N VAL A 45 0.27 -3.22 -10.97
CA VAL A 45 1.31 -2.76 -10.02
C VAL A 45 1.30 -1.24 -9.86
N PHE A 46 1.33 -0.50 -10.96
CA PHE A 46 1.34 0.96 -10.91
C PHE A 46 -0.02 1.50 -10.45
N GLY A 47 -1.12 0.91 -10.93
CA GLY A 47 -2.47 1.33 -10.59
C GLY A 47 -2.79 1.16 -9.10
N SER A 48 -2.39 0.04 -8.47
CA SER A 48 -2.62 -0.18 -7.05
C SER A 48 -1.84 0.79 -6.17
N ASN A 49 -0.57 1.09 -6.52
CA ASN A 49 0.23 2.08 -5.79
C ASN A 49 -0.39 3.49 -5.88
N ILE A 50 -0.82 3.91 -7.07
CA ILE A 50 -1.50 5.20 -7.26
C ILE A 50 -2.80 5.25 -6.46
N PHE A 51 -3.61 4.18 -6.50
CA PHE A 51 -4.85 4.10 -5.74
C PHE A 51 -4.60 4.15 -4.23
N ASN A 52 -3.62 3.41 -3.71
CA ASN A 52 -3.29 3.38 -2.29
C ASN A 52 -2.80 4.75 -1.79
N ILE A 53 -2.03 5.50 -2.59
CA ILE A 53 -1.58 6.84 -2.23
C ILE A 53 -2.75 7.85 -2.29
N LEU A 54 -3.46 7.93 -3.42
CA LEU A 54 -4.47 8.97 -3.63
C LEU A 54 -5.75 8.72 -2.84
N ILE A 55 -6.23 7.48 -2.84
CA ILE A 55 -7.50 7.10 -2.23
C ILE A 55 -7.25 6.54 -0.83
N GLY A 56 -6.30 5.63 -0.66
CA GLY A 56 -6.01 5.00 0.64
C GLY A 56 -5.43 5.97 1.67
N LEU A 57 -4.51 6.85 1.26
CA LEU A 57 -3.90 7.87 2.13
C LEU A 57 -4.54 9.25 1.96
N GLY A 58 -4.72 9.69 0.72
CA GLY A 58 -5.19 11.04 0.41
C GLY A 58 -6.58 11.34 0.92
N ILE A 59 -7.55 10.43 0.75
CA ILE A 59 -8.92 10.66 1.24
C ILE A 59 -8.97 10.73 2.77
N PRO A 60 -8.44 9.75 3.55
CA PRO A 60 -8.42 9.87 5.00
C PRO A 60 -7.70 11.12 5.52
N ALA A 61 -6.61 11.53 4.87
CA ALA A 61 -5.87 12.74 5.24
C ALA A 61 -6.70 14.04 5.13
N LEU A 62 -7.79 14.04 4.35
CA LEU A 62 -8.72 15.18 4.28
C LEU A 62 -9.62 15.27 5.52
N PHE A 63 -9.88 14.15 6.20
CA PHE A 63 -10.81 14.07 7.33
C PHE A 63 -10.11 13.98 8.68
N VAL A 64 -8.91 13.42 8.73
CA VAL A 64 -8.14 13.21 9.96
C VAL A 64 -6.68 13.59 9.78
N ASN A 65 -6.07 14.14 10.84
CA ASN A 65 -4.63 14.39 10.85
C ASN A 65 -3.91 13.05 11.06
N ILE A 66 -3.17 12.61 10.03
CA ILE A 66 -2.39 11.39 10.08
C ILE A 66 -1.02 11.75 10.65
N PRO A 67 -0.64 11.25 11.84
CA PRO A 67 0.71 11.47 12.37
C PRO A 67 1.72 10.76 11.46
N VAL A 68 2.61 11.53 10.85
CA VAL A 68 3.64 11.03 9.93
C VAL A 68 5.01 11.26 10.56
N GLU A 69 5.89 10.25 10.53
CA GLU A 69 7.27 10.44 10.95
C GLU A 69 8.02 11.31 9.92
N PRO A 70 8.97 12.17 10.37
CA PRO A 70 9.72 13.03 9.46
C PRO A 70 10.41 12.27 8.32
N ILE A 71 10.92 11.06 8.60
CA ILE A 71 11.56 10.22 7.57
C ILE A 71 10.61 9.88 6.42
N THR A 72 9.35 9.60 6.74
CA THR A 72 8.33 9.25 5.76
C THR A 72 7.92 10.47 4.94
N THR A 73 7.89 11.67 5.52
CA THR A 73 7.59 12.91 4.79
C THR A 73 8.73 13.33 3.85
N TYR A 74 9.98 13.26 4.29
CA TYR A 74 11.12 13.79 3.53
C TYR A 74 11.79 12.77 2.61
N PHE A 75 11.64 11.47 2.86
CA PHE A 75 12.32 10.43 2.10
C PHE A 75 11.35 9.42 1.51
N ASP A 76 10.56 8.70 2.32
CA ASP A 76 9.77 7.57 1.82
C ASP A 76 8.71 8.01 0.82
N ALA A 77 7.91 9.04 1.14
CA ALA A 77 6.83 9.51 0.27
C ALA A 77 7.31 10.11 -1.06
N PRO A 78 8.31 11.03 -1.09
CA PRO A 78 8.86 11.54 -2.34
C PRO A 78 9.45 10.43 -3.24
N VAL A 79 10.17 9.48 -2.64
CA VAL A 79 10.77 8.36 -3.39
C VAL A 79 9.69 7.44 -3.96
N MET A 80 8.64 7.13 -3.19
CA MET A 80 7.52 6.32 -3.68
C MET A 80 6.82 6.96 -4.89
N VAL A 81 6.56 8.26 -4.81
CA VAL A 81 5.93 9.02 -5.90
C VAL A 81 6.84 9.05 -7.13
N LEU A 82 8.14 9.28 -6.96
CA LEU A 82 9.12 9.32 -8.05
C LEU A 82 9.28 7.96 -8.76
N ILE A 83 9.18 6.86 -8.03
CA ILE A 83 9.29 5.51 -8.61
C ILE A 83 7.98 5.10 -9.33
N THR A 84 6.84 5.63 -8.87
CA THR A 84 5.52 5.27 -9.40
C THR A 84 5.12 6.13 -10.60
N LEU A 85 5.56 7.39 -10.69
CA LEU A 85 5.32 8.32 -11.81
C LEU A 85 6.45 8.29 -12.83
#